data_AF-A0A8T0A1E5-F1
#
_entry.id   AF-A0A8T0A1E5-F1
#
_cell.length_a   1.000
_cell.length_b   1.000
_cell.length_c   1.000
_cell.angle_alpha   90.00
_cell.angle_beta   90.00
_cell.angle_gamma   90.00
#
_symmetry.space_group_name_H-M   'P 1'
#
loop_
_entity.id
_entity.type
_entity.pdbx_description
1 polymer ?
#
loop_
_entity_poly.entity_id
_entity_poly.type
_entity_poly.pdbx_seq_one_letter_code
_entity_poly.pdbx_strand_id
1 'polypeptide(L)'
;LQQAFTANQGEDENKLNVAYPATGAQKTFELEDEKKYRIFFEKRMAQEVEADPLGDEWKGYILRITGGNDKQGFPMKQGVITNGRVRLLLAKGHSCYRQRRKGERKRKSVRGCIVDGNLSALACVIVRKGENEIEGLTDKIVPRRLGPKRATKIRRLFNLSKEDDVRKYVIRRTIPAKEGKKPRIKMPKIQRLVTPITLQRKRRRIALKNKRRQKRREDSAVYHQTLAKYAKEKMAEKVARRHSSASQSKASESEPRHSFTAEKRDEKKVKQCIGYASWEQSKQNEDNNLLITEYFYIFTTIF
;
A
#
# COMPACT_ATOMS: atom_id res chain seq x y z
N LEU A 1 -34.08 44.24 -46.02
CA LEU A 1 -34.01 43.23 -44.93
C LEU A 1 -33.12 42.05 -45.33
N GLN A 2 -31.92 42.34 -45.84
CA GLN A 2 -31.01 41.31 -46.36
C GLN A 2 -29.56 41.67 -46.05
N GLN A 3 -29.35 42.11 -44.81
CA GLN A 3 -28.05 42.34 -44.19
C GLN A 3 -28.16 41.83 -42.75
N ALA A 4 -27.08 41.23 -42.27
CA ALA A 4 -26.88 40.67 -40.92
C ALA A 4 -27.41 39.24 -40.67
N PHE A 5 -26.85 38.27 -41.41
CA PHE A 5 -26.60 36.94 -40.84
C PHE A 5 -25.15 36.51 -41.17
N THR A 6 -24.19 37.41 -40.92
CA THR A 6 -22.80 36.99 -40.69
C THR A 6 -22.79 36.27 -39.36
N ALA A 7 -22.87 34.94 -39.41
CA ALA A 7 -22.57 34.12 -38.27
C ALA A 7 -21.23 34.59 -37.70
N ASN A 8 -21.23 34.99 -36.43
CA ASN A 8 -20.05 34.86 -35.59
C ASN A 8 -19.68 33.37 -35.60
N GLN A 9 -18.97 32.92 -36.63
CA GLN A 9 -18.05 31.82 -36.47
C GLN A 9 -17.01 32.37 -35.50
N GLY A 10 -17.24 32.16 -34.20
CA GLY A 10 -16.25 32.47 -33.20
C GLY A 10 -14.96 31.84 -33.68
N GLU A 11 -13.94 32.67 -33.90
CA GLU A 11 -12.64 32.21 -34.33
C GLU A 11 -12.24 31.07 -33.41
N ASP A 12 -11.90 29.92 -33.99
CA ASP A 12 -11.47 28.74 -33.26
C ASP A 12 -10.09 29.04 -32.66
N GLU A 13 -10.04 29.85 -31.61
CA GLU A 13 -8.83 30.24 -30.91
C GLU A 13 -8.16 28.99 -30.33
N ASN A 14 -6.93 28.72 -30.78
CA ASN A 14 -6.14 27.61 -30.26
C ASN A 14 -5.61 28.00 -28.88
N LYS A 15 -6.14 27.38 -27.83
CA LYS A 15 -5.72 27.65 -26.45
C LYS A 15 -4.49 26.83 -26.07
N LEU A 16 -3.47 27.46 -25.50
CA LEU A 16 -2.27 26.81 -24.98
C LEU A 16 -2.23 26.96 -23.46
N ASN A 17 -2.50 25.87 -22.74
CA ASN A 17 -2.41 25.80 -21.29
C ASN A 17 -0.99 25.41 -20.88
N VAL A 18 -0.21 26.36 -20.37
CA VAL A 18 1.17 26.11 -19.94
C VAL A 18 1.26 26.10 -18.43
N ALA A 19 1.92 25.08 -17.88
CA ALA A 19 2.23 24.99 -16.46
C ALA A 19 3.75 24.97 -16.24
N TYR A 20 4.20 25.64 -15.17
CA TYR A 20 5.58 25.58 -14.73
C TYR A 20 5.68 24.88 -13.36
N PRO A 21 6.14 23.62 -13.30
CA PRO A 21 6.13 22.83 -12.06
C PRO A 21 7.04 23.38 -10.95
N ALA A 22 8.08 24.14 -11.30
CA ALA A 22 9.02 24.69 -10.34
C ALA A 22 8.38 25.80 -9.48
N THR A 23 7.64 26.73 -10.12
CA THR A 23 6.90 27.78 -9.42
C THR A 23 5.51 27.33 -8.99
N GLY A 24 4.94 26.32 -9.64
CA GLY A 24 3.58 25.84 -9.40
C GLY A 24 2.49 26.71 -10.05
N ALA A 25 2.88 27.69 -10.87
CA ALA A 25 1.96 28.54 -11.62
C ALA A 25 1.51 27.89 -12.93
N GLN A 26 0.35 28.32 -13.43
CA GLN A 26 -0.20 27.94 -14.71
C GLN A 26 -0.86 29.17 -15.36
N LYS A 27 -0.76 29.28 -16.68
CA LYS A 27 -1.36 30.36 -17.46
C LYS A 27 -1.88 29.79 -18.78
N THR A 28 -3.02 30.30 -19.23
CA THR A 28 -3.57 30.00 -20.55
C THR A 28 -3.18 31.13 -21.49
N PHE A 29 -2.63 30.76 -22.64
CA PHE A 29 -2.31 31.68 -23.73
C PHE A 29 -3.26 31.39 -24.89
N GLU A 30 -3.83 32.44 -25.47
CA GLU A 30 -4.66 32.36 -26.66
C GLU A 30 -3.77 32.70 -27.85
N LEU A 31 -3.68 31.77 -28.81
CA LEU A 31 -2.85 31.91 -30.01
C LEU A 31 -3.76 32.10 -31.21
N GLU A 32 -3.82 33.33 -31.72
CA GLU A 32 -4.58 33.68 -32.93
C GLU A 32 -3.89 33.18 -34.21
N ASP A 33 -2.55 33.27 -34.28
CA ASP A 33 -1.79 32.87 -35.46
C ASP A 33 -1.50 31.36 -35.48
N GLU A 34 -2.06 30.67 -36.46
CA GLU A 34 -1.85 29.24 -36.72
C GLU A 34 -0.36 28.90 -36.92
N LYS A 35 0.45 29.81 -37.48
CA LYS A 35 1.88 29.57 -37.74
C LYS A 35 2.65 29.27 -36.46
N LYS A 36 2.30 29.94 -35.35
CA LYS A 36 2.88 29.70 -34.03
C LYS A 36 2.49 28.32 -33.49
N TYR A 37 1.30 27.85 -33.83
CA TYR A 37 0.79 26.56 -33.37
C TYR A 37 1.34 25.36 -34.16
N ARG A 38 1.76 25.57 -35.42
CA ARG A 38 2.28 24.51 -36.32
C ARG A 38 3.47 23.73 -35.76
N ILE A 39 4.27 24.33 -34.89
CA ILE A 39 5.43 23.69 -34.24
C ILE A 39 5.00 22.44 -33.45
N PHE A 40 3.77 22.46 -32.92
CA PHE A 40 3.21 21.34 -32.16
C PHE A 40 2.59 20.26 -33.04
N PHE A 41 2.31 20.54 -34.33
CA PHE A 41 1.71 19.55 -35.21
C PHE A 41 2.63 18.35 -35.44
N GLU A 42 2.00 17.19 -35.63
CA GLU A 42 2.67 15.89 -35.83
C GLU A 42 3.51 15.41 -34.64
N LYS A 43 3.66 16.24 -33.60
CA LYS A 43 4.25 15.85 -32.33
C LYS A 43 3.28 15.00 -31.54
N ARG A 44 3.83 14.10 -30.74
CA ARG A 44 3.10 13.20 -29.83
C ARG A 44 3.13 13.76 -28.42
N MET A 45 2.11 13.43 -27.64
CA MET A 45 2.16 13.57 -26.19
C MET A 45 3.47 13.00 -25.60
N ALA A 46 3.99 13.71 -24.62
CA ALA A 46 5.28 13.53 -23.94
C ALA A 46 6.53 13.92 -24.75
N GLN A 47 6.40 14.40 -25.99
CA GLN A 47 7.53 14.96 -26.73
C GLN A 47 7.86 16.38 -26.28
N GLU A 48 9.15 16.70 -26.33
CA GLU A 48 9.70 18.02 -26.10
C GLU A 48 9.74 18.82 -27.40
N VAL A 49 9.40 20.10 -27.31
CA VAL A 49 9.25 21.04 -28.41
C VAL A 49 9.88 22.36 -27.99
N GLU A 50 10.72 22.90 -28.86
CA GLU A 50 11.32 24.22 -28.70
C GLU A 50 10.26 25.29 -28.92
N ALA A 51 10.13 26.22 -27.98
CA ALA A 51 9.06 27.21 -27.95
C ALA A 51 9.45 28.56 -28.58
N ASP A 52 10.68 28.70 -29.07
CA ASP A 52 11.22 29.94 -29.65
C ASP A 52 10.28 30.59 -30.69
N PRO A 53 9.62 29.84 -31.60
CA PRO A 53 8.76 30.46 -32.60
C PRO A 53 7.39 30.93 -32.09
N LEU A 54 7.06 30.76 -30.80
CA LEU A 54 5.85 31.36 -30.20
C LEU A 54 5.99 32.88 -30.00
N GLY A 55 7.22 33.37 -29.84
CA GLY A 55 7.56 34.77 -29.67
C GLY A 55 8.85 34.95 -28.86
N ASP A 56 9.37 36.18 -28.81
CA ASP A 56 10.66 36.49 -28.17
C ASP A 56 10.70 36.16 -26.67
N GLU A 57 9.56 36.21 -25.98
CA GLU A 57 9.42 35.80 -24.57
C GLU A 57 9.71 34.31 -24.36
N TRP A 58 9.49 33.49 -25.38
CA TRP A 58 9.63 32.03 -25.33
C TRP A 58 10.99 31.53 -25.78
N LYS A 59 11.92 32.44 -26.09
CA LYS A 59 13.27 32.08 -26.53
C LYS A 59 14.03 31.27 -25.47
N GLY A 60 14.53 30.11 -25.88
CA GLY A 60 15.23 29.14 -25.03
C GLY A 60 14.32 28.28 -24.15
N TYR A 61 12.99 28.44 -24.23
CA TYR A 61 12.06 27.59 -23.49
C TYR A 61 11.83 26.27 -24.21
N ILE A 62 11.87 25.18 -23.43
CA ILE A 62 11.50 23.85 -23.91
C ILE A 62 10.20 23.43 -23.23
N LEU A 63 9.19 23.17 -24.05
CA LEU A 63 7.88 22.70 -23.64
C LEU A 63 7.74 21.22 -23.90
N ARG A 64 7.16 20.48 -22.95
CA ARG A 64 6.71 19.11 -23.16
C ARG A 64 5.21 19.06 -23.29
N ILE A 65 4.72 18.48 -24.38
CA ILE A 65 3.29 18.27 -24.60
C ILE A 65 2.79 17.24 -23.60
N THR A 66 1.83 17.58 -22.75
CA THR A 66 1.28 16.66 -21.72
C THR A 66 -0.08 16.09 -22.06
N GLY A 67 -0.80 16.72 -22.99
CA GLY A 67 -2.12 16.30 -23.44
C GLY A 67 -2.90 17.47 -24.02
N GLY A 68 -4.22 17.31 -24.07
CA GLY A 68 -5.10 18.33 -24.61
C GLY A 68 -6.52 17.82 -24.72
N ASN A 69 -7.38 18.70 -25.20
CA ASN A 69 -8.78 18.45 -25.47
C ASN A 69 -9.06 18.76 -26.94
N ASP A 70 -9.77 17.84 -27.58
CA ASP A 70 -10.33 18.03 -28.90
C ASP A 70 -11.42 19.12 -28.87
N LYS A 71 -11.80 19.70 -30.02
CA LYS A 71 -12.83 20.77 -30.12
C LYS A 71 -14.17 20.36 -29.51
N GLN A 72 -14.54 19.09 -29.61
CA GLN A 72 -15.75 18.52 -29.00
C GLN A 72 -15.52 18.04 -27.54
N GLY A 73 -14.40 18.40 -26.91
CA GLY A 73 -14.09 18.15 -25.51
C GLY A 73 -13.52 16.76 -25.19
N PHE A 74 -13.31 15.90 -26.18
CA PHE A 74 -12.71 14.57 -25.94
C PHE A 74 -11.23 14.70 -25.55
N PRO A 75 -10.79 14.08 -24.44
CA PRO A 75 -9.40 14.19 -24.00
C PRO A 75 -8.45 13.32 -24.84
N MET A 76 -7.21 13.78 -24.99
CA MET A 76 -6.12 12.98 -25.58
C MET A 76 -5.69 11.83 -24.67
N LYS A 77 -5.21 10.74 -25.25
CA LYS A 77 -4.68 9.59 -24.51
C LYS A 77 -3.36 9.08 -25.07
N GLN A 78 -2.39 8.94 -24.17
CA GLN A 78 -1.10 8.35 -24.49
C GLN A 78 -1.22 6.92 -25.02
N GLY A 79 -0.47 6.63 -26.09
CA GLY A 79 -0.39 5.31 -26.72
C GLY A 79 -1.41 5.08 -27.84
N VAL A 80 -2.32 6.02 -28.10
CA VAL A 80 -3.23 5.96 -29.25
C VAL A 80 -2.60 6.72 -30.41
N ILE A 81 -1.89 6.01 -31.28
CA ILE A 81 -1.08 6.59 -32.36
C ILE A 81 -1.97 6.94 -33.56
N THR A 82 -2.91 7.84 -33.34
CA THR A 82 -3.76 8.42 -34.37
C THR A 82 -3.86 9.90 -34.13
N ASN A 83 -4.13 10.68 -35.16
CA ASN A 83 -4.61 12.06 -35.01
C ASN A 83 -6.06 12.04 -34.54
N GLY A 84 -6.95 11.29 -35.19
CA GLY A 84 -8.39 11.26 -34.89
C GLY A 84 -8.80 10.58 -33.57
N ARG A 85 -10.11 10.35 -33.44
CA ARG A 85 -10.72 9.70 -32.27
C ARG A 85 -10.88 8.20 -32.46
N VAL A 86 -10.68 7.44 -31.38
CA VAL A 86 -10.88 5.99 -31.35
C VAL A 86 -11.75 5.61 -30.15
N ARG A 87 -12.57 4.56 -30.31
CA ARG A 87 -13.38 4.00 -29.22
C ARG A 87 -12.66 2.85 -28.53
N LEU A 88 -12.21 3.06 -27.30
CA LEU A 88 -11.48 2.07 -26.51
C LEU A 88 -12.32 1.57 -25.33
N LEU A 89 -12.14 0.30 -24.96
CA LEU A 89 -12.75 -0.29 -23.77
C LEU A 89 -11.87 -0.02 -22.54
N LEU A 90 -12.23 0.97 -21.72
CA LEU A 90 -11.43 1.43 -20.58
C LEU A 90 -11.85 0.77 -19.27
N ALA A 91 -10.87 0.33 -18.49
CA ALA A 91 -10.99 -0.21 -17.14
C ALA A 91 -10.45 0.77 -16.06
N LYS A 92 -10.54 0.38 -14.79
CA LYS A 92 -9.97 1.14 -13.66
C LYS A 92 -8.46 1.36 -13.84
N GLY A 93 -8.00 2.59 -13.65
CA GLY A 93 -6.57 2.95 -13.72
C GLY A 93 -6.12 3.48 -15.07
N HIS A 94 -6.91 3.28 -16.14
CA HIS A 94 -6.64 3.96 -17.40
C HIS A 94 -7.02 5.45 -17.32
N SER A 95 -6.26 6.29 -18.02
CA SER A 95 -6.61 7.69 -18.27
C SER A 95 -7.95 7.82 -19.02
N CYS A 96 -8.60 8.99 -18.88
CA CYS A 96 -9.87 9.35 -19.53
C CYS A 96 -11.12 8.58 -19.05
N TYR A 97 -10.99 7.73 -18.02
CA TYR A 97 -12.11 7.03 -17.40
C TYR A 97 -11.99 6.96 -15.87
N ARG A 98 -13.11 7.18 -15.18
CA ARG A 98 -13.26 6.94 -13.75
C ARG A 98 -14.35 5.91 -13.52
N GLN A 99 -13.97 4.78 -12.94
CA GLN A 99 -14.85 3.66 -12.64
C GLN A 99 -15.95 4.07 -11.64
N ARG A 100 -17.21 3.65 -11.88
CA ARG A 100 -18.34 3.87 -10.97
C ARG A 100 -18.63 2.64 -10.13
N ARG A 101 -18.64 1.44 -10.74
CA ARG A 101 -18.78 0.16 -10.04
C ARG A 101 -17.52 -0.67 -10.14
N LYS A 102 -17.14 -1.39 -9.08
CA LYS A 102 -15.95 -2.25 -9.09
C LYS A 102 -16.06 -3.29 -10.22
N GLY A 103 -15.02 -3.40 -11.03
CA GLY A 103 -14.97 -4.32 -12.17
C GLY A 103 -15.59 -3.78 -13.48
N GLU A 104 -16.30 -2.64 -13.44
CA GLU A 104 -16.89 -2.04 -14.63
C GLU A 104 -15.80 -1.61 -15.64
N ARG A 105 -16.03 -1.97 -16.91
CA ARG A 105 -15.31 -1.47 -18.07
C ARG A 105 -16.30 -0.73 -18.97
N LYS A 106 -15.90 0.42 -19.53
CA LYS A 106 -16.77 1.21 -20.41
C LYS A 106 -16.07 1.57 -21.71
N ARG A 107 -16.73 1.34 -22.83
CA ARG A 107 -16.25 1.76 -24.15
C ARG A 107 -16.47 3.26 -24.31
N LYS A 108 -15.39 4.04 -24.46
CA LYS A 108 -15.42 5.50 -24.60
C LYS A 108 -14.62 5.96 -25.81
N SER A 109 -15.09 7.02 -26.45
CA SER A 109 -14.33 7.75 -27.48
C SER A 109 -13.25 8.59 -26.81
N VAL A 110 -12.05 8.56 -27.36
CA VAL A 110 -10.86 9.26 -26.86
C VAL A 110 -10.07 9.78 -28.06
N ARG A 111 -9.48 10.98 -27.95
CA ARG A 111 -8.61 11.55 -28.98
C ARG A 111 -7.24 10.87 -28.94
N GLY A 112 -6.62 10.68 -30.09
CA GLY A 112 -5.28 10.13 -30.18
C GLY A 112 -4.20 11.03 -29.57
N CYS A 113 -2.96 10.56 -29.54
CA CYS A 113 -1.84 11.27 -28.92
C CYS A 113 -1.10 12.22 -29.87
N ILE A 114 -1.38 12.16 -31.18
CA ILE A 114 -0.77 13.04 -32.19
C ILE A 114 -1.54 14.36 -32.21
N VAL A 115 -0.79 15.46 -32.15
CA VAL A 115 -1.32 16.83 -32.18
C VAL A 115 -1.60 17.26 -33.61
N ASP A 116 -2.71 17.97 -33.78
CA ASP A 116 -3.32 18.36 -35.05
C ASP A 116 -4.17 19.62 -34.82
N GLY A 117 -4.57 20.33 -35.88
CA GLY A 117 -5.33 21.59 -35.82
C GLY A 117 -6.77 21.45 -35.29
N ASN A 118 -7.23 20.22 -35.09
CA ASN A 118 -8.55 19.91 -34.55
C ASN A 118 -8.61 19.85 -33.02
N LEU A 119 -7.65 20.47 -32.32
CA LEU A 119 -7.68 20.61 -30.86
C LEU A 119 -8.30 21.96 -30.48
N SER A 120 -8.96 22.03 -29.32
CA SER A 120 -9.39 23.31 -28.75
C SER A 120 -8.38 23.82 -27.73
N ALA A 121 -7.78 22.92 -26.95
CA ALA A 121 -6.77 23.28 -25.97
C ALA A 121 -5.64 22.26 -25.94
N LEU A 122 -4.40 22.75 -26.01
CA LEU A 122 -3.19 21.95 -25.80
C LEU A 122 -2.62 22.24 -24.42
N ALA A 123 -2.25 21.19 -23.68
CA ALA A 123 -1.65 21.29 -22.36
C ALA A 123 -0.16 20.99 -22.43
N CYS A 124 0.67 21.97 -22.07
CA CYS A 124 2.12 21.89 -22.10
C CYS A 124 2.72 22.15 -20.71
N VAL A 125 3.90 21.58 -20.47
CA VAL A 125 4.67 21.79 -19.24
C VAL A 125 6.07 22.28 -19.61
N ILE A 126 6.52 23.35 -18.98
CA ILE A 126 7.91 23.83 -19.14
C ILE A 126 8.86 22.82 -18.48
N VAL A 127 9.82 22.33 -19.28
CA VAL A 127 10.90 21.44 -18.83
C VAL A 127 12.18 22.24 -18.57
N ARG A 128 12.52 23.17 -19.46
CA ARG A 128 13.66 24.09 -19.31
C ARG A 128 13.18 25.53 -19.40
N LYS A 129 13.62 26.37 -18.45
CA LYS A 129 13.37 27.81 -18.44
C LYS A 129 14.28 28.47 -19.48
N GLY A 130 13.73 29.36 -20.31
CA GLY A 130 14.50 30.22 -21.20
C GLY A 130 15.07 31.45 -20.48
N GLU A 131 15.55 32.40 -21.27
CA GLU A 131 16.25 33.60 -20.78
C GLU A 131 15.28 34.63 -20.20
N ASN A 132 14.19 34.91 -20.93
CA ASN A 132 13.20 35.91 -20.56
C ASN A 132 12.18 35.39 -19.55
N GLU A 133 11.61 36.24 -18.72
CA GLU A 133 10.54 35.86 -17.80
C GLU A 133 9.16 36.04 -18.43
N ILE A 134 8.28 35.06 -18.24
CA ILE A 134 6.92 35.07 -18.74
C ILE A 134 5.97 35.49 -17.62
N GLU A 135 5.22 36.56 -17.86
CA GLU A 135 4.33 37.16 -16.89
C GLU A 135 3.28 36.17 -16.35
N GLY A 136 3.19 36.08 -15.02
CA GLY A 136 2.21 35.23 -14.35
C GLY A 136 2.50 33.72 -14.41
N LEU A 137 3.62 33.31 -15.03
CA LEU A 137 4.03 31.90 -15.10
C LEU A 137 5.39 31.67 -14.40
N THR A 138 6.43 32.39 -14.81
CA THR A 138 7.77 32.26 -14.21
C THR A 138 8.05 33.30 -13.13
N ASP A 139 7.43 34.48 -13.25
CA ASP A 139 7.54 35.58 -12.29
C ASP A 139 6.95 35.21 -10.91
N LYS A 140 5.75 34.62 -10.89
CA LYS A 140 5.02 34.33 -9.65
C LYS A 140 5.34 32.94 -9.12
N ILE A 141 5.73 32.87 -7.84
CA ILE A 141 5.91 31.60 -7.11
C ILE A 141 4.65 31.30 -6.31
N VAL A 142 3.99 30.16 -6.61
CA VAL A 142 2.82 29.67 -5.88
C VAL A 142 3.27 28.67 -4.81
N PRO A 143 3.29 29.04 -3.53
CA PRO A 143 3.79 28.15 -2.47
C PRO A 143 2.88 26.94 -2.29
N ARG A 144 3.49 25.79 -1.93
CA ARG A 144 2.74 24.55 -1.65
C ARG A 144 1.86 24.73 -0.42
N ARG A 145 0.54 24.61 -0.63
CA ARG A 145 -0.47 24.79 0.43
C ARG A 145 -0.35 23.79 1.59
N LEU A 146 0.08 22.56 1.34
CA LEU A 146 0.08 21.47 2.33
C LEU A 146 1.48 20.88 2.53
N GLY A 147 1.87 20.78 3.79
CA GLY A 147 3.08 20.06 4.21
C GLY A 147 2.86 18.54 4.34
N PRO A 148 3.95 17.79 4.58
CA PRO A 148 3.89 16.34 4.80
C PRO A 148 3.15 15.96 6.09
N LYS A 149 2.24 14.99 6.02
CA LYS A 149 1.48 14.45 7.18
C LYS A 149 2.13 13.23 7.84
N ARG A 150 2.95 12.47 7.09
CA ARG A 150 3.55 11.22 7.57
C ARG A 150 4.87 11.52 8.28
N ALA A 151 5.10 10.94 9.47
CA ALA A 151 6.31 11.18 10.28
C ALA A 151 7.61 11.03 9.47
N THR A 152 7.73 9.98 8.66
CA THR A 152 8.92 9.76 7.82
C THR A 152 9.13 10.81 6.74
N LYS A 153 8.06 11.40 6.19
CA LYS A 153 8.16 12.50 5.21
C LYS A 153 8.51 13.82 5.87
N ILE A 154 8.10 14.03 7.13
CA ILE A 154 8.49 15.19 7.92
C ILE A 154 9.99 15.13 8.21
N ARG A 155 10.50 13.96 8.65
CA ARG A 155 11.94 13.77 8.88
C ARG A 155 12.78 14.06 7.64
N ARG A 156 12.39 13.53 6.48
CA ARG A 156 13.07 13.79 5.20
C ARG A 156 13.03 15.25 4.76
N LEU A 157 12.00 16.02 5.15
CA LEU A 157 11.89 17.41 4.73
C LEU A 157 12.85 18.32 5.50
N PHE A 158 13.06 18.02 6.79
CA PHE A 158 13.92 18.81 7.68
C PHE A 158 15.26 18.11 7.97
N ASN A 159 15.58 17.04 7.25
CA ASN A 159 16.77 16.20 7.45
C ASN A 159 16.98 15.78 8.93
N LEU A 160 15.89 15.41 9.61
CA LEU A 160 15.92 15.01 11.02
C LEU A 160 16.41 13.58 11.21
N SER A 161 17.04 13.35 12.36
CA SER A 161 17.39 12.02 12.85
C SER A 161 16.13 11.23 13.30
N LYS A 162 16.32 9.98 13.72
CA LYS A 162 15.21 9.12 14.17
C LYS A 162 14.81 9.43 15.61
N GLU A 163 15.73 10.01 16.36
CA GLU A 163 15.64 10.38 17.77
C GLU A 163 14.85 11.69 17.93
N ASP A 164 14.90 12.56 16.93
CA ASP A 164 14.22 13.86 16.95
C ASP A 164 12.69 13.75 17.01
N ASP A 165 12.08 14.61 17.83
CA ASP A 165 10.63 14.73 17.94
C ASP A 165 10.03 15.52 16.77
N VAL A 166 9.47 14.76 15.83
CA VAL A 166 8.78 15.28 14.63
C VAL A 166 7.57 16.18 14.94
N ARG A 167 7.02 16.18 16.16
CA ARG A 167 5.83 17.00 16.51
C ARG A 167 6.10 18.51 16.44
N LYS A 168 7.33 18.91 16.77
CA LYS A 168 7.74 20.32 16.78
C LYS A 168 7.84 20.89 15.36
N TYR A 169 8.29 20.07 14.42
CA TYR A 169 8.57 20.44 13.02
C TYR A 169 7.37 20.29 12.08
N VAL A 170 6.16 20.07 12.59
CA VAL A 170 4.97 20.00 11.73
C VAL A 170 4.61 21.38 11.22
N ILE A 171 4.65 21.56 9.89
CA ILE A 171 4.20 22.79 9.23
C ILE A 171 2.74 23.05 9.57
N ARG A 172 2.49 24.22 10.16
CA ARG A 172 1.15 24.68 10.53
C ARG A 172 0.63 25.65 9.48
N ARG A 173 -0.68 25.68 9.31
CA ARG A 173 -1.37 26.63 8.44
C ARG A 173 -2.14 27.62 9.30
N THR A 174 -1.86 28.90 9.13
CA THR A 174 -2.72 29.98 9.62
C THR A 174 -3.95 30.05 8.72
N ILE A 175 -5.14 29.95 9.32
CA ILE A 175 -6.40 30.23 8.66
C ILE A 175 -6.72 31.70 9.00
N PRO A 176 -6.83 32.58 7.99
CA PRO A 176 -7.12 33.98 8.22
C PRO A 176 -8.46 34.13 8.96
N ALA A 177 -8.59 35.23 9.69
CA ALA A 177 -9.85 35.61 10.30
C ALA A 177 -10.92 35.73 9.21
N LYS A 178 -12.08 35.11 9.43
CA LYS A 178 -13.24 35.26 8.56
C LYS A 178 -14.45 35.58 9.43
N GLU A 179 -15.18 36.63 9.08
CA GLU A 179 -16.47 37.02 9.67
C GLU A 179 -16.49 36.92 11.21
N GLY A 180 -15.76 37.83 11.88
CA GLY A 180 -15.76 37.96 13.35
C GLY A 180 -14.98 36.88 14.13
N LYS A 181 -14.39 35.89 13.46
CA LYS A 181 -13.60 34.83 14.11
C LYS A 181 -12.11 35.15 14.08
N LYS A 182 -11.44 35.01 15.23
CA LYS A 182 -9.97 35.14 15.35
C LYS A 182 -9.24 34.15 14.43
N PRO A 183 -8.06 34.51 13.90
CA PRO A 183 -7.27 33.62 13.06
C PRO A 183 -6.90 32.35 13.83
N ARG A 184 -6.93 31.20 13.16
CA ARG A 184 -6.70 29.89 13.79
C ARG A 184 -5.53 29.18 13.14
N ILE A 185 -4.62 28.65 13.96
CA ILE A 185 -3.53 27.81 13.50
C ILE A 185 -4.03 26.35 13.45
N LYS A 186 -3.95 25.72 12.29
CA LYS A 186 -4.28 24.30 12.09
C LYS A 186 -3.03 23.50 11.73
N MET A 187 -2.93 22.30 12.28
CA MET A 187 -1.88 21.34 11.95
C MET A 187 -2.49 19.98 11.57
N PRO A 188 -1.84 19.21 10.68
CA PRO A 188 -2.27 17.86 10.38
C PRO A 188 -1.96 16.90 11.53
N LYS A 189 -2.85 15.94 11.77
CA LYS A 189 -2.55 14.79 12.63
C LYS A 189 -1.43 13.96 12.02
N ILE A 190 -0.31 13.83 12.71
CA ILE A 190 0.86 13.07 12.24
C ILE A 190 0.49 11.60 12.11
N GLN A 191 0.74 11.02 10.95
CA GLN A 191 0.55 9.60 10.68
C GLN A 191 1.85 8.83 10.87
N ARG A 192 1.76 7.59 11.36
CA ARG A 192 2.91 6.68 11.58
C ARG A 192 3.93 7.20 12.61
N LEU A 193 3.47 8.00 13.56
CA LEU A 193 4.24 8.31 14.76
C LEU A 193 4.13 7.15 15.75
N VAL A 194 5.25 6.75 16.34
CA VAL A 194 5.25 5.80 17.46
C VAL A 194 4.77 6.55 18.70
N THR A 195 3.64 6.12 19.27
CA THR A 195 3.07 6.70 20.50
C THR A 195 3.05 5.66 21.62
N PRO A 196 2.98 6.08 22.91
CA PRO A 196 2.86 5.15 24.03
C PRO A 196 1.71 4.15 23.86
N ILE A 197 0.58 4.59 23.30
CA ILE A 197 -0.57 3.75 22.98
C ILE A 197 -0.21 2.67 21.94
N THR A 198 0.56 3.00 20.91
CA THR A 198 1.01 1.99 19.92
C THR A 198 1.93 0.95 20.55
N LEU A 199 2.82 1.36 21.45
CA LEU A 199 3.70 0.46 22.20
C LEU A 199 2.90 -0.43 23.15
N GLN A 200 1.92 0.13 23.88
CA GLN A 200 1.01 -0.62 24.75
C GLN A 200 0.20 -1.65 23.96
N ARG A 201 -0.36 -1.28 22.80
CA ARG A 201 -1.07 -2.22 21.91
C ARG A 201 -0.16 -3.34 21.41
N LYS A 202 1.11 -3.04 21.11
CA LYS A 202 2.12 -4.05 20.74
C LYS A 202 2.41 -5.00 21.90
N ARG A 203 2.66 -4.47 23.11
CA ARG A 203 2.86 -5.26 24.34
C ARG A 203 1.65 -6.15 24.64
N ARG A 204 0.44 -5.60 24.61
CA ARG A 204 -0.82 -6.36 24.81
C ARG A 204 -0.97 -7.50 23.80
N ARG A 205 -0.66 -7.27 22.52
CA ARG A 205 -0.71 -8.32 21.49
C ARG A 205 0.25 -9.48 21.82
N ILE A 206 1.46 -9.16 22.25
CA ILE A 206 2.47 -10.17 22.64
C ILE A 206 2.00 -10.91 23.89
N ALA A 207 1.52 -10.20 24.91
CA ALA A 207 0.98 -10.81 26.13
C ALA A 207 -0.18 -11.76 25.85
N LEU A 208 -1.10 -11.39 24.95
CA LEU A 208 -2.20 -12.28 24.53
C LEU A 208 -1.72 -13.53 23.80
N LYS A 209 -0.66 -13.43 22.98
CA LYS A 209 -0.04 -14.60 22.35
C LYS A 209 0.56 -15.53 23.39
N ASN A 210 1.28 -14.98 24.37
CA ASN A 210 1.88 -15.76 25.45
C ASN A 210 0.80 -16.43 26.32
N LYS A 211 -0.26 -15.70 26.69
CA LYS A 211 -1.41 -16.26 27.43
C LYS A 211 -2.07 -17.43 26.69
N ARG A 212 -2.23 -17.32 25.36
CA ARG A 212 -2.78 -18.43 24.54
C ARG A 212 -1.86 -19.64 24.51
N ARG A 213 -0.53 -19.42 24.45
CA ARG A 213 0.46 -20.52 24.52
C ARG A 213 0.45 -21.21 25.88
N GLN A 214 0.42 -20.43 26.96
CA GLN A 214 0.33 -20.94 28.32
C GLN A 214 -0.94 -21.75 28.53
N LYS A 215 -2.10 -21.19 28.16
CA LYS A 215 -3.38 -21.92 28.24
C LYS A 215 -3.34 -23.23 27.47
N ARG A 216 -2.79 -23.24 26.24
CA ARG A 216 -2.65 -24.48 25.46
C ARG A 216 -1.79 -25.52 26.19
N ARG A 217 -0.69 -25.10 26.82
CA ARG A 217 0.20 -25.99 27.58
C ARG A 217 -0.51 -26.54 28.82
N GLU A 218 -1.23 -25.70 29.54
CA GLU A 218 -2.05 -26.10 30.70
C GLU A 218 -3.15 -27.08 30.29
N ASP A 219 -3.94 -26.76 29.25
CA ASP A 219 -5.00 -27.62 28.72
C ASP A 219 -4.44 -28.98 28.26
N SER A 220 -3.29 -28.98 27.59
CA SER A 220 -2.59 -30.21 27.18
C SER A 220 -2.13 -31.02 28.38
N ALA A 221 -1.52 -30.40 29.39
CA ALA A 221 -1.09 -31.08 30.61
C ALA A 221 -2.28 -31.71 31.36
N VAL A 222 -3.40 -30.97 31.49
CA VAL A 222 -4.64 -31.47 32.08
C VAL A 222 -5.18 -32.67 31.29
N TYR A 223 -5.20 -32.58 29.96
CA TYR A 223 -5.63 -33.69 29.10
C TYR A 223 -4.72 -34.93 29.23
N HIS A 224 -3.40 -34.76 29.31
CA HIS A 224 -2.48 -35.88 29.54
C HIS A 224 -2.68 -36.52 30.91
N GLN A 225 -2.95 -35.72 31.95
CA GLN A 225 -3.26 -36.23 33.29
C GLN A 225 -4.55 -37.06 33.30
N THR A 226 -5.62 -36.59 32.65
CA THR A 226 -6.89 -37.33 32.58
C THR A 226 -6.76 -38.62 31.77
N LEU A 227 -6.03 -38.60 30.65
CA LEU A 227 -5.70 -39.81 29.88
C LEU A 227 -4.90 -40.82 30.71
N ALA A 228 -3.89 -40.36 31.46
CA ALA A 228 -3.10 -41.24 32.31
C ALA A 228 -3.95 -41.90 33.42
N LYS A 229 -4.87 -41.14 34.04
CA LYS A 229 -5.83 -41.67 35.02
C LYS A 229 -6.74 -42.73 34.40
N TYR A 230 -7.35 -42.42 33.25
CA TYR A 230 -8.23 -43.34 32.54
C TYR A 230 -7.51 -44.63 32.11
N ALA A 231 -6.26 -44.52 31.62
CA ALA A 231 -5.45 -45.67 31.27
C ALA A 231 -5.12 -46.55 32.49
N LYS A 232 -4.81 -45.95 33.65
CA LYS A 232 -4.60 -46.67 34.91
C LYS A 232 -5.86 -47.41 35.35
N GLU A 233 -7.02 -46.75 35.33
CA GLU A 233 -8.31 -47.37 35.68
C GLU A 233 -8.64 -48.55 34.74
N LYS A 234 -8.47 -48.37 33.42
CA LYS A 234 -8.68 -49.47 32.44
C LYS A 234 -7.70 -50.63 32.61
N MET A 235 -6.44 -50.35 32.99
CA MET A 235 -5.48 -51.41 33.29
C MET A 235 -5.85 -52.15 34.57
N ALA A 236 -6.24 -51.44 35.63
CA ALA A 236 -6.71 -52.06 36.87
C ALA A 236 -7.95 -52.95 36.64
N GLU A 237 -8.92 -52.49 35.83
CA GLU A 237 -10.10 -53.27 35.43
C GLU A 237 -9.71 -54.56 34.70
N LYS A 238 -8.77 -54.48 33.74
CA LYS A 238 -8.25 -55.67 33.03
C LYS A 238 -7.55 -56.65 33.96
N VAL A 239 -6.74 -56.15 34.90
CA VAL A 239 -6.04 -56.96 35.89
C VAL A 239 -7.04 -57.63 36.83
N ALA A 240 -8.02 -56.90 37.36
CA ALA A 240 -9.10 -57.46 38.18
C ALA A 240 -9.88 -58.56 37.45
N ARG A 241 -10.25 -58.33 36.17
CA ARG A 241 -10.90 -59.34 35.32
C ARG A 241 -10.04 -60.59 35.11
N ARG A 242 -8.71 -60.42 34.95
CA ARG A 242 -7.77 -61.55 34.87
C ARG A 242 -7.75 -62.33 36.18
N HIS A 243 -7.65 -61.66 37.32
CA HIS A 243 -7.66 -62.32 38.63
C HIS A 243 -8.96 -63.09 38.89
N SER A 244 -10.13 -62.53 38.56
CA SER A 244 -11.42 -63.23 38.71
C SER A 244 -11.56 -64.45 37.79
N SER A 245 -11.04 -64.37 36.55
CA SER A 245 -11.00 -65.53 35.64
C SER A 245 -9.97 -66.61 36.04
N ALA A 246 -8.86 -66.19 36.65
CA ALA A 246 -7.82 -67.09 37.17
C ALA A 246 -8.28 -67.81 38.45
N SER A 247 -9.07 -67.16 39.31
CA SER A 247 -9.68 -67.81 40.47
C SER A 247 -10.77 -68.81 40.09
N GLN A 248 -11.49 -68.60 38.99
CA GLN A 248 -12.46 -69.58 38.48
C GLN A 248 -11.79 -70.81 37.84
N SER A 249 -10.62 -70.64 37.21
CA SER A 249 -9.88 -71.76 36.60
C SER A 249 -9.03 -72.57 37.58
N LYS A 250 -8.83 -72.09 38.82
CA LYS A 250 -8.17 -72.86 39.90
C LYS A 250 -9.08 -73.89 40.58
N ALA A 251 -10.38 -73.96 40.25
CA ALA A 251 -11.29 -74.99 40.76
C ALA A 251 -11.26 -76.32 39.96
N SER A 252 -10.36 -76.45 38.98
CA SER A 252 -10.11 -77.71 38.26
C SER A 252 -8.60 -77.93 38.11
N GLU A 253 -8.03 -78.86 38.87
CA GLU A 253 -6.58 -79.15 38.91
C GLU A 253 -6.02 -79.81 37.64
N SER A 254 -4.79 -79.43 37.24
CA SER A 254 -3.60 -80.32 37.21
C SER A 254 -2.38 -79.70 36.48
N GLU A 255 -1.23 -79.77 37.19
CA GLU A 255 0.18 -79.77 36.77
C GLU A 255 0.87 -78.63 35.96
N PRO A 256 2.19 -78.41 36.22
CA PRO A 256 2.86 -77.14 35.94
C PRO A 256 3.44 -77.09 34.53
N ARG A 257 3.21 -75.97 33.82
CA ARG A 257 3.97 -75.63 32.61
C ARG A 257 4.70 -74.30 32.79
N HIS A 258 6.00 -74.35 32.53
CA HIS A 258 6.88 -73.21 32.37
C HIS A 258 6.24 -72.12 31.49
N SER A 259 6.19 -70.88 31.96
CA SER A 259 6.01 -69.73 31.06
C SER A 259 6.83 -68.52 31.51
N PHE A 260 7.86 -68.26 30.71
CA PHE A 260 8.73 -67.11 30.71
C PHE A 260 7.94 -65.82 30.38
N THR A 261 8.20 -64.73 31.11
CA THR A 261 8.04 -63.31 30.69
C THR A 261 6.64 -62.77 30.35
N ALA A 262 5.89 -62.36 31.38
CA ALA A 262 4.79 -61.38 31.21
C ALA A 262 5.12 -60.01 31.87
N GLU A 263 5.60 -60.01 33.12
CA GLU A 263 5.94 -58.76 33.84
C GLU A 263 7.04 -57.94 33.15
N LYS A 264 8.10 -58.58 32.65
CA LYS A 264 9.20 -57.88 31.94
C LYS A 264 8.77 -57.26 30.60
N ARG A 265 7.70 -57.73 29.94
CA ARG A 265 7.19 -57.15 28.68
C ARG A 265 6.35 -55.89 28.93
N ASP A 266 5.57 -55.87 29.99
CA ASP A 266 4.76 -54.70 30.38
C ASP A 266 5.66 -53.58 30.95
N GLU A 267 6.71 -53.92 31.72
CA GLU A 267 7.73 -52.95 32.15
C GLU A 267 8.48 -52.32 30.96
N LYS A 268 8.80 -53.11 29.92
CA LYS A 268 9.51 -52.62 28.72
C LYS A 268 8.63 -51.68 27.89
N LYS A 269 7.32 -51.97 27.78
CA LYS A 269 6.35 -51.07 27.12
C LYS A 269 6.12 -49.78 27.90
N VAL A 270 6.04 -49.84 29.23
CA VAL A 270 5.91 -48.65 30.07
C VAL A 270 7.18 -47.78 30.00
N LYS A 271 8.38 -48.39 30.03
CA LYS A 271 9.66 -47.67 29.84
C LYS A 271 9.79 -47.05 28.44
N GLN A 272 9.28 -47.71 27.39
CA GLN A 272 9.27 -47.17 26.02
C GLN A 272 8.28 -45.99 25.88
N CYS A 273 7.12 -46.03 26.55
CA CYS A 273 6.17 -44.91 26.57
C CYS A 273 6.66 -43.71 27.39
N ILE A 274 7.33 -43.95 28.53
CA ILE A 274 7.96 -42.87 29.32
C ILE A 274 9.12 -42.23 28.54
N GLY A 275 9.91 -43.04 27.82
CA GLY A 275 10.95 -42.55 26.92
C GLY A 275 10.40 -41.69 25.79
N TYR A 276 9.25 -42.05 25.20
CA TYR A 276 8.58 -41.24 24.17
C TYR A 276 8.03 -39.92 24.72
N ALA A 277 7.42 -39.92 25.91
CA ALA A 277 6.94 -38.70 26.55
C ALA A 277 8.10 -37.76 26.95
N SER A 278 9.20 -38.32 27.46
CA SER A 278 10.41 -37.56 27.76
C SER A 278 11.08 -37.03 26.50
N TRP A 279 11.09 -37.78 25.40
CA TRP A 279 11.60 -37.34 24.11
C TRP A 279 10.74 -36.23 23.49
N GLU A 280 9.40 -36.32 23.56
CA GLU A 280 8.50 -35.25 23.13
C GLU A 280 8.72 -33.96 23.93
N GLN A 281 8.93 -34.08 25.25
CA GLN A 281 9.18 -32.93 26.13
C GLN A 281 10.56 -32.30 25.88
N SER A 282 11.58 -33.11 25.53
CA SER A 282 12.89 -32.64 25.07
C SER A 282 12.81 -31.95 23.71
N LYS A 283 12.09 -32.54 22.75
CA LYS A 283 11.90 -31.96 21.40
C LYS A 283 11.16 -30.62 21.45
N GLN A 284 10.19 -30.48 22.34
CA GLN A 284 9.48 -29.22 22.57
C GLN A 284 10.34 -28.17 23.28
N ASN A 285 11.35 -28.58 24.06
CA ASN A 285 12.37 -27.68 24.62
C ASN A 285 13.43 -27.28 23.58
N GLU A 286 13.84 -28.19 22.69
CA GLU A 286 14.73 -27.89 21.55
C GLU A 286 14.07 -26.93 20.56
N ASP A 287 12.79 -27.11 20.23
CA ASP A 287 12.02 -26.18 19.39
C ASP A 287 11.88 -24.79 20.04
N ASN A 288 11.80 -24.72 21.38
CA ASN A 288 11.81 -23.45 22.11
C ASN A 288 13.21 -22.80 22.13
N ASN A 289 14.29 -23.58 22.20
CA ASN A 289 15.66 -23.08 22.14
C ASN A 289 16.05 -22.59 20.74
N LEU A 290 15.64 -23.28 19.67
CA LEU A 290 15.83 -22.85 18.28
C LEU A 290 15.13 -21.51 18.00
N LEU A 291 13.95 -21.29 18.59
CA LEU A 291 13.23 -20.02 18.51
C LEU A 291 13.87 -18.90 19.35
N ILE A 292 14.55 -19.23 20.45
CA ILE A 292 15.32 -18.28 21.26
C ILE A 292 16.59 -17.87 20.51
N THR A 293 17.29 -18.81 19.86
CA THR A 293 18.47 -18.52 19.04
C THR A 293 18.12 -17.75 17.77
N GLU A 294 16.98 -18.05 17.10
CA GLU A 294 16.49 -17.20 16.00
C GLU A 294 16.09 -15.81 16.49
N TYR A 295 15.46 -15.69 17.66
CA TYR A 295 15.17 -14.38 18.25
C TYR A 295 16.45 -13.61 18.59
N PHE A 296 17.49 -14.27 19.10
CA PHE A 296 18.78 -13.64 19.41
C PHE A 296 19.52 -13.22 18.13
N TYR A 297 19.53 -14.06 17.09
CA TYR A 297 20.12 -13.76 15.78
C TYR A 297 19.38 -12.63 15.06
N ILE A 298 18.04 -12.58 15.14
CA ILE A 298 17.24 -11.46 14.62
C ILE A 298 17.46 -10.18 15.45
N PHE A 299 17.73 -10.28 16.76
CA PHE A 299 18.00 -9.12 17.61
C PHE A 299 19.40 -8.55 17.40
N THR A 300 20.42 -9.38 17.13
CA THR A 300 21.80 -8.96 16.82
C THR A 300 22.01 -8.52 15.37
N THR A 301 21.09 -8.85 14.45
CA THR A 301 21.15 -8.39 13.04
C THR A 301 20.29 -7.14 12.79
N ILE A 302 19.47 -6.70 13.77
CA ILE A 302 18.56 -5.53 13.66
C ILE A 302 18.99 -4.36 14.57
N PHE A 303 19.90 -4.60 15.52
CA PHE A 303 20.67 -3.56 16.20
C PHE A 303 22.07 -3.48 15.59
#